data_AF-A0A090QHL6-F1
#
_entry.id   AF-A0A090QHL6-F1
#
_cell.length_a   1.000
_cell.length_b   1.000
_cell.length_c   1.000
_cell.angle_alpha   90.00
_cell.angle_beta   90.00
_cell.angle_gamma   90.00
#
_symmetry.space_group_name_H-M   'P 1'
#
loop_
_entity.id
_entity.type
_entity.pdbx_description
1 polymer ?
#
loop_
_entity_poly.entity_id
_entity_poly.type
_entity_poly.pdbx_seq_one_letter_code
_entity_poly.pdbx_strand_id
1 'polypeptide(L)'
;MLDTMPITALGDAVFCSQRTLERSFSRVTGLTLKQCQSINKLDAMLEYLYQRDAREIDWAAVAMKFGFSDQPHLTRYLKSQLGITPKTYANKRGLTIDVYGGVHEMQKAAK
;
A
#
# COMPACT_ATOMS: atom_id res chain seq x y z
N MET A 1 -3.67 12.97 2.71
CA MET A 1 -5.13 13.14 2.89
C MET A 1 -5.90 11.86 2.59
N LEU A 2 -5.66 11.18 1.46
CA LEU A 2 -6.36 9.93 1.13
C LEU A 2 -5.98 8.75 2.04
N ASP A 3 -4.75 8.75 2.58
CA ASP A 3 -4.19 7.59 3.31
C ASP A 3 -4.63 7.53 4.77
N THR A 4 -5.11 8.64 5.32
CA THR A 4 -5.36 8.82 6.74
C THR A 4 -6.80 9.18 7.07
N MET A 5 -7.62 9.49 6.06
CA MET A 5 -9.00 9.95 6.25
C MET A 5 -10.01 8.95 5.65
N PRO A 6 -11.10 8.61 6.36
CA PRO A 6 -12.17 7.82 5.77
C PRO A 6 -12.80 8.59 4.60
N ILE A 7 -13.18 7.86 3.54
CA ILE A 7 -13.76 8.44 2.31
C ILE A 7 -14.98 9.33 2.63
N THR A 8 -15.74 8.95 3.67
CA THR A 8 -16.91 9.69 4.15
C THR A 8 -16.57 11.10 4.63
N ALA A 9 -15.41 11.32 5.24
CA ALA A 9 -14.97 12.64 5.71
C ALA A 9 -14.26 13.46 4.63
N LEU A 10 -13.88 12.82 3.51
CA LEU A 10 -13.18 13.50 2.42
C LEU A 10 -14.09 14.47 1.66
N GLY A 11 -15.39 14.17 1.57
CA GLY A 11 -16.39 15.05 0.96
C GLY A 11 -16.52 16.39 1.69
N ASP A 12 -16.56 16.34 3.02
CA ASP A 12 -16.63 17.53 3.87
C ASP A 12 -15.41 18.42 3.71
N ALA A 13 -14.21 17.83 3.59
CA ALA A 13 -12.96 18.55 3.41
C ALA A 13 -12.86 19.32 2.08
N VAL A 14 -13.61 18.90 1.05
CA VAL A 14 -13.62 19.51 -0.28
C VAL A 14 -14.99 20.11 -0.65
N PHE A 15 -15.84 20.32 0.36
CA PHE A 15 -17.17 20.95 0.23
C PHE A 15 -18.07 20.32 -0.83
N CYS A 16 -18.07 18.98 -0.96
CA CYS A 16 -18.98 18.28 -1.85
C CYS A 16 -19.45 16.95 -1.29
N SER A 17 -20.57 16.44 -1.82
CA SER A 17 -21.06 15.11 -1.41
C SER A 17 -20.05 14.03 -1.78
N GLN A 18 -19.99 12.96 -0.97
CA GLN A 18 -19.16 11.78 -1.24
C GLN A 18 -19.39 11.24 -2.67
N ARG A 19 -20.65 11.15 -3.11
CA ARG A 19 -21.01 10.68 -4.46
C ARG A 19 -20.43 11.59 -5.56
N THR A 20 -20.48 12.91 -5.37
CA THR A 20 -19.91 13.87 -6.33
C THR A 20 -18.40 13.73 -6.44
N LEU A 21 -17.73 13.58 -5.29
CA LEU A 21 -16.30 13.40 -5.22
C LEU A 21 -15.86 12.09 -5.89
N GLU A 22 -16.50 10.97 -5.54
CA GLU A 22 -16.20 9.65 -6.10
C GLU A 22 -16.39 9.63 -7.62
N ARG A 23 -17.48 10.20 -8.15
CA ARG A 23 -17.71 10.27 -9.59
C ARG A 23 -16.68 11.14 -10.29
N SER A 24 -16.36 12.31 -9.72
CA SER A 24 -15.42 13.24 -10.35
C SER A 24 -14.01 12.68 -10.34
N PHE A 25 -13.57 12.10 -9.22
CA PHE A 25 -12.30 11.39 -9.11
C PHE A 25 -12.22 10.26 -10.13
N SER A 26 -13.21 9.37 -10.17
CA SER A 26 -13.20 8.23 -11.09
C SER A 26 -13.24 8.67 -12.56
N ARG A 27 -13.95 9.75 -12.89
CA ARG A 27 -14.00 10.30 -14.25
C ARG A 27 -12.64 10.83 -14.71
N VAL A 28 -11.84 11.39 -13.80
CA VAL A 28 -10.55 12.01 -14.14
C VAL A 28 -9.41 11.00 -14.10
N THR A 29 -9.38 10.11 -13.10
CA THR A 29 -8.26 9.18 -12.87
C THR A 29 -8.49 7.80 -13.47
N GLY A 30 -9.74 7.44 -13.79
CA GLY A 30 -10.12 6.07 -14.15
C GLY A 30 -10.14 5.08 -12.98
N LEU A 31 -9.86 5.55 -11.75
CA LEU A 31 -9.79 4.72 -10.54
C LEU A 31 -10.82 5.17 -9.52
N THR A 32 -11.32 4.24 -8.72
CA THR A 32 -12.12 4.58 -7.55
C THR A 32 -11.24 5.11 -6.41
N LEU A 33 -11.80 5.93 -5.52
CA LEU A 33 -11.10 6.40 -4.32
C LEU A 33 -10.60 5.23 -3.46
N LYS A 34 -11.39 4.16 -3.34
CA LYS A 34 -11.01 2.96 -2.60
C LYS A 34 -9.80 2.24 -3.23
N GLN A 35 -9.72 2.18 -4.56
CA GLN A 35 -8.55 1.63 -5.24
C GLN A 35 -7.32 2.50 -4.96
N CYS A 36 -7.44 3.81 -5.05
CA CYS A 36 -6.33 4.72 -4.74
C CYS A 36 -5.86 4.57 -3.28
N GLN A 37 -6.77 4.49 -2.31
CA GLN A 37 -6.43 4.21 -0.91
C GLN A 37 -5.74 2.86 -0.72
N SER A 38 -6.18 1.83 -1.47
CA SER A 38 -5.53 0.53 -1.45
C SER A 38 -4.10 0.60 -2.01
N ILE A 39 -3.89 1.31 -3.12
CA ILE A 39 -2.56 1.48 -3.72
C ILE A 39 -1.65 2.22 -2.74
N ASN A 40 -2.07 3.35 -2.20
CA ASN A 40 -1.24 4.13 -1.28
C ASN A 40 -0.92 3.35 0.02
N LYS A 41 -1.88 2.58 0.54
CA LYS A 41 -1.64 1.70 1.69
C LYS A 41 -0.59 0.63 1.36
N LEU A 42 -0.70 0.02 0.17
CA LEU A 42 0.28 -0.96 -0.29
C LEU A 42 1.66 -0.32 -0.39
N ASP A 43 1.79 0.80 -1.08
CA ASP A 43 3.07 1.49 -1.29
C ASP A 43 3.75 1.84 0.04
N ALA A 44 3.03 2.48 0.97
CA ALA A 44 3.55 2.82 2.30
C ALA A 44 3.97 1.57 3.11
N MET A 45 3.27 0.45 2.92
CA MET A 45 3.61 -0.81 3.55
C MET A 45 4.86 -1.44 2.94
N LEU A 46 5.00 -1.43 1.62
CA LEU A 46 6.20 -1.95 0.96
C LEU A 46 7.42 -1.13 1.34
N GLU A 47 7.31 0.20 1.37
CA GLU A 47 8.38 1.08 1.85
C GLU A 47 8.77 0.76 3.30
N TYR A 48 7.79 0.62 4.20
CA TYR A 48 8.03 0.26 5.60
C TYR A 48 8.72 -1.10 5.75
N LEU A 49 8.34 -2.09 4.95
CA LEU A 49 8.95 -3.40 4.96
C LEU A 49 10.37 -3.35 4.40
N TYR A 50 10.60 -2.58 3.32
CA TYR A 50 11.88 -2.45 2.65
C TYR A 50 13.00 -1.96 3.58
N GLN A 51 12.69 -1.07 4.51
CA GLN A 51 13.64 -0.51 5.49
C GLN A 51 14.07 -1.48 6.62
N ARG A 52 13.51 -2.69 6.69
CA ARG A 52 13.78 -3.67 7.78
C ARG A 52 14.50 -4.90 7.28
N ASP A 53 15.27 -5.60 8.11
CA ASP A 53 15.75 -6.94 7.74
C ASP A 53 14.56 -7.92 7.64
N ALA A 54 14.61 -8.87 6.70
CA ALA A 54 13.56 -9.85 6.48
C ALA A 54 13.31 -10.75 7.71
N ARG A 55 14.35 -11.01 8.51
CA ARG A 55 14.29 -11.85 9.71
C ARG A 55 13.67 -11.13 10.91
N GLU A 56 13.62 -9.80 10.86
CA GLU A 56 13.15 -8.93 11.95
C GLU A 56 11.70 -8.45 11.76
N ILE A 57 11.04 -8.86 10.67
CA ILE A 57 9.65 -8.45 10.41
C ILE A 57 8.70 -9.22 11.32
N ASP A 58 8.12 -8.51 12.29
CA ASP A 58 6.91 -8.95 12.98
C ASP A 58 5.68 -8.64 12.12
N TRP A 59 5.16 -9.67 11.45
CA TRP A 59 3.99 -9.56 10.59
C TRP A 59 2.68 -9.24 11.32
N ALA A 60 2.56 -9.60 12.60
CA ALA A 60 1.39 -9.24 13.40
C ALA A 60 1.42 -7.74 13.72
N ALA A 61 2.59 -7.21 14.10
CA ALA A 61 2.77 -5.77 14.30
C ALA A 61 2.55 -4.97 13.00
N VAL A 62 3.03 -5.48 11.86
CA VAL A 62 2.76 -4.87 10.53
C VAL A 62 1.26 -4.82 10.25
N ALA A 63 0.55 -5.92 10.49
CA ALA A 63 -0.90 -5.99 10.27
C ALA A 63 -1.62 -4.89 11.05
N MET A 64 -1.35 -4.78 12.36
CA MET A 64 -1.95 -3.76 13.20
C MET A 64 -1.58 -2.34 12.75
N LYS A 65 -0.32 -2.10 12.39
CA LYS A 65 0.16 -0.78 11.92
C LYS A 65 -0.59 -0.27 10.69
N PHE A 66 -0.89 -1.15 9.73
CA PHE A 66 -1.58 -0.79 8.48
C PHE A 66 -3.11 -1.00 8.52
N GLY A 67 -3.65 -1.22 9.72
CA GLY A 67 -5.09 -1.31 9.97
C GLY A 67 -5.73 -2.61 9.48
N PHE A 68 -4.99 -3.71 9.50
CA PHE A 68 -5.53 -5.06 9.31
C PHE A 68 -5.93 -5.65 10.67
N SER A 69 -6.96 -6.51 10.66
CA SER A 69 -7.45 -7.17 11.88
C SER A 69 -6.45 -8.15 12.48
N ASP A 70 -5.69 -8.83 11.61
CA ASP A 70 -4.72 -9.85 11.99
C ASP A 70 -3.72 -10.12 10.84
N GLN A 71 -2.70 -10.93 11.12
CA GLN A 71 -1.70 -11.35 10.14
C GLN A 71 -2.29 -12.14 8.95
N PRO A 72 -3.24 -13.09 9.13
CA PRO A 72 -3.91 -13.74 8.01
C PRO A 72 -4.61 -12.77 7.04
N HIS A 73 -5.25 -11.72 7.54
CA HIS A 73 -5.89 -10.69 6.74
C HIS A 73 -4.86 -9.92 5.90
N LEU A 74 -3.77 -9.46 6.53
CA LEU A 74 -2.64 -8.86 5.83
C LEU A 74 -2.08 -9.80 4.74
N THR A 75 -1.94 -11.09 5.05
CA THR A 75 -1.38 -12.09 4.13
C THR A 75 -2.26 -12.26 2.89
N ARG A 76 -3.59 -12.37 3.08
CA ARG A 76 -4.55 -12.47 1.97
C ARG A 76 -4.52 -11.21 1.11
N TYR A 77 -4.46 -10.05 1.75
CA TYR A 77 -4.37 -8.76 1.06
C TYR A 77 -3.09 -8.65 0.21
N LEU A 78 -1.91 -8.89 0.79
CA LEU A 78 -0.65 -8.84 0.05
C LEU A 78 -0.63 -9.85 -1.11
N LYS A 79 -1.16 -11.06 -0.90
CA LYS A 79 -1.27 -12.05 -1.97
C LYS A 79 -2.23 -11.61 -3.08
N SER A 80 -3.34 -10.94 -2.76
CA SER A 80 -4.27 -10.45 -3.78
C SER A 80 -3.67 -9.30 -4.59
N GLN A 81 -2.82 -8.47 -3.98
CA GLN A 81 -2.17 -7.33 -4.65
C GLN A 81 -0.93 -7.75 -5.46
N LEU A 82 -0.06 -8.59 -4.89
CA LEU A 82 1.26 -8.92 -5.46
C LEU A 82 1.36 -10.35 -6.04
N GLY A 83 0.33 -11.17 -5.86
CA GLY A 83 0.35 -12.59 -6.26
C GLY A 83 1.25 -13.49 -5.39
N ILE A 84 2.02 -12.92 -4.47
CA ILE A 84 2.99 -13.64 -3.61
C ILE A 84 2.70 -13.42 -2.12
N THR A 85 3.19 -14.33 -1.27
CA THR A 85 3.02 -14.21 0.17
C THR A 85 3.98 -13.17 0.77
N PRO A 86 3.66 -12.57 1.94
CA PRO A 86 4.51 -11.59 2.58
C PRO A 86 5.92 -12.12 2.89
N LYS A 87 6.04 -13.39 3.31
CA LYS A 87 7.32 -14.06 3.55
C LYS A 87 8.15 -14.19 2.26
N THR A 88 7.51 -14.54 1.15
CA THR A 88 8.18 -14.62 -0.16
C THR A 88 8.63 -13.23 -0.62
N TYR A 89 7.79 -12.21 -0.45
CA TYR A 89 8.16 -10.82 -0.70
C TYR A 89 9.39 -10.42 0.12
N ALA A 90 9.38 -10.66 1.43
CA ALA A 90 10.48 -10.27 2.33
C ALA A 90 11.80 -10.98 2.01
N ASN A 91 11.76 -12.19 1.46
CA ASN A 91 12.95 -12.94 1.05
C ASN A 91 13.44 -12.59 -0.36
N LYS A 92 12.54 -12.14 -1.24
CA LYS A 92 12.81 -11.88 -2.67
C LYS A 92 12.72 -10.40 -3.01
N ARG A 93 13.07 -9.50 -2.09
CA ARG A 93 12.81 -8.05 -2.20
C ARG A 93 13.29 -7.36 -3.49
N GLY A 94 14.16 -8.01 -4.26
CA GLY A 94 14.49 -7.61 -5.64
C GLY A 94 13.34 -7.70 -6.65
N LEU A 95 12.26 -8.45 -6.40
CA LEU A 95 11.16 -8.66 -7.37
C LEU A 95 10.09 -7.55 -7.37
N THR A 96 10.02 -6.70 -6.35
CA THR A 96 8.96 -5.67 -6.28
C THR A 96 9.35 -4.34 -6.92
N ILE A 97 10.63 -4.20 -7.24
CA ILE A 97 11.14 -3.13 -8.10
C ILE A 97 10.61 -3.31 -9.54
N ASP A 98 10.32 -4.55 -9.96
CA ASP A 98 9.82 -4.86 -11.31
C ASP A 98 8.31 -4.62 -11.49
N VAL A 99 7.50 -4.80 -10.43
CA VAL A 99 6.02 -4.67 -10.51
C VAL A 99 5.58 -3.21 -10.64
N TYR A 100 6.36 -2.26 -10.10
CA TYR A 100 6.05 -0.83 -10.10
C TYR A 100 6.92 0.00 -11.05
N GLY A 101 7.81 -0.62 -11.83
CA GLY A 101 8.68 0.10 -12.75
C GLY A 101 9.68 1.00 -12.02
N GLY A 102 10.80 0.40 -11.60
CA GLY A 102 12.11 1.05 -11.41
C GLY A 102 12.08 2.53 -11.03
N VAL A 103 11.99 2.84 -9.75
CA VAL A 103 12.42 4.14 -9.24
C VAL A 103 13.85 4.03 -8.74
N HIS A 104 14.76 4.42 -9.64
CA HIS A 104 16.16 4.81 -9.40
C HIS A 104 17.14 3.72 -8.93
N GLU A 105 17.81 3.09 -9.91
CA GLU A 105 19.25 2.83 -9.80
C GLU A 105 19.94 4.11 -9.31
N MET A 106 20.43 4.12 -8.06
CA MET A 106 21.50 4.96 -7.46
C MET A 106 21.43 4.76 -5.93
N GLN A 107 22.38 4.18 -5.20
CA GLN A 107 23.82 4.10 -5.41
C GLN A 107 24.43 2.81 -4.86
N LYS A 108 25.46 2.37 -5.59
CA LYS A 108 26.48 1.39 -5.27
C LYS A 108 27.13 1.58 -3.89
N ALA A 109 27.67 0.46 -3.41
CA ALA A 109 28.84 0.32 -2.54
C ALA A 109 28.64 0.59 -1.04
N ALA A 110 28.46 -0.49 -0.30
CA ALA A 110 29.30 -0.74 0.87
C ALA A 110 29.60 -2.24 0.93
N LYS A 111 30.82 -2.55 0.52
CA LYS A 111 31.55 -3.77 0.85
C LYS A 111 31.72 -3.88 2.37
#